data_AF-A0A7V2SXW8-F1
#
_entry.id   AF-A0A7V2SXW8-F1
#
_cell.length_a   1.000
_cell.length_b   1.000
_cell.length_c   1.000
_cell.angle_alpha   90.00
_cell.angle_beta   90.00
_cell.angle_gamma   90.00
#
_symmetry.space_group_name_H-M   'P 1'
#
loop_
_entity.id
_entity.type
_entity.pdbx_description
1 polymer ?
#
loop_
_entity_poly.entity_id
_entity_poly.type
_entity_poly.pdbx_seq_one_letter_code
_entity_poly.pdbx_strand_id
1 'polypeptide(L)'
;MTARVQREIAEIKNLLLQMSALVEEAVRTSILAWQQKNPELAQRVIEHDWEIDEMENKIDSLVLKTLVLQQPMAVDLRFLTSSMQIAEQLERVGDHAVNIAEKVHELSTDTSSLSTASPGLKEMANHAIAMLGDSINSFVYADSNLAWEVKERDKVVDELYIQVVNDEIDSVEAQRLEIRAGIYHIILALNIERIADLATNIAEDVIFFVEGRLVRHTLGKEELRKEEPSPLEAEEEYPCPSPVGDTKRREPLECLENHSKYVADCFEEARGALSAYFDGEDKLFEAISEKVSELEHAADLISRNVRAHLPKGIIMPIDKFELFLYLQEEDNIADTAEDIIEWLSYKRVDLPDDLKDK
;
A
#
# COMPACT_ATOMS: atom_id res chain seq x y z
N MET A 1 12.31 -20.41 10.76
CA MET A 1 11.35 -19.72 11.64
C MET A 1 11.45 -20.32 13.04
N THR A 2 11.67 -19.51 14.08
CA THR A 2 11.79 -20.02 15.46
C THR A 2 10.40 -20.29 16.05
N ALA A 3 10.29 -21.26 16.98
CA ALA A 3 9.02 -21.56 17.66
C ALA A 3 8.46 -20.37 18.47
N ARG A 4 9.30 -19.36 18.74
CA ARG A 4 8.92 -18.12 19.43
C ARG A 4 8.21 -17.14 18.50
N VAL A 5 8.75 -16.90 17.30
CA VAL A 5 8.10 -16.09 16.26
C VAL A 5 6.70 -16.61 15.94
N GLN A 6 6.56 -17.93 15.77
CA GLN A 6 5.27 -18.55 15.49
C GLN A 6 4.23 -18.30 16.61
N ARG A 7 4.68 -18.28 17.86
CA ARG A 7 3.80 -18.00 19.01
C ARG A 7 3.37 -16.54 19.03
N GLU A 8 4.31 -15.62 18.83
CA GLU A 8 4.02 -14.17 18.80
C GLU A 8 3.10 -13.82 17.60
N ILE A 9 3.33 -14.43 16.43
CA ILE A 9 2.42 -14.31 15.26
C ILE A 9 1.01 -14.84 15.60
N ALA A 10 0.91 -16.01 16.25
CA ALA A 10 -0.38 -16.55 16.64
C ALA A 10 -1.12 -15.67 17.65
N GLU A 11 -0.39 -15.03 18.56
CA GLU A 11 -0.93 -14.07 19.52
C GLU A 11 -1.48 -12.82 18.81
N ILE A 12 -0.71 -12.24 17.88
CA ILE A 12 -1.15 -11.10 17.05
C ILE A 12 -2.41 -11.45 16.25
N LYS A 13 -2.46 -12.64 15.63
CA LYS A 13 -3.66 -13.12 14.91
C LYS A 13 -4.88 -13.18 15.82
N ASN A 14 -4.73 -13.69 17.04
CA ASN A 14 -5.83 -13.78 18.00
C ASN A 14 -6.31 -12.40 18.47
N LEU A 15 -5.40 -11.44 18.65
CA LEU A 15 -5.76 -10.06 18.98
C LEU A 15 -6.53 -9.41 17.83
N LEU A 16 -6.02 -9.52 16.60
CA LEU A 16 -6.71 -8.99 15.42
C LEU A 16 -8.09 -9.60 15.23
N LEU A 17 -8.26 -10.91 15.45
CA LEU A 17 -9.56 -11.58 15.41
C LEU A 17 -10.55 -11.02 16.45
N GLN A 18 -10.08 -10.76 17.66
CA GLN A 18 -10.91 -10.19 18.72
C GLN A 18 -11.29 -8.73 18.40
N MET A 19 -10.33 -7.92 17.96
CA MET A 19 -10.56 -6.53 17.54
C MET A 19 -11.55 -6.48 16.36
N SER A 20 -11.37 -7.35 15.37
CA SER A 20 -12.27 -7.47 14.22
C SER A 20 -13.70 -7.79 14.63
N ALA A 21 -13.89 -8.66 15.62
CA ALA A 21 -15.22 -9.00 16.13
C ALA A 21 -15.88 -7.82 16.84
N LEU A 22 -15.13 -7.05 17.64
CA LEU A 22 -15.63 -5.84 18.30
C LEU A 22 -16.04 -4.77 17.26
N VAL A 23 -15.20 -4.56 16.24
CA VAL A 23 -15.46 -3.60 15.16
C VAL A 23 -16.68 -4.00 14.33
N GLU A 24 -16.80 -5.29 13.94
CA GLU A 24 -17.98 -5.77 13.22
C GLU A 24 -19.26 -5.59 14.06
N GLU A 25 -19.20 -5.88 15.36
CA GLU A 25 -20.32 -5.66 16.29
C GLU A 25 -20.67 -4.17 16.41
N ALA A 26 -19.68 -3.29 16.52
CA ALA A 26 -19.86 -1.84 16.60
C ALA A 26 -20.56 -1.30 15.36
N VAL A 27 -20.10 -1.65 14.15
CA VAL A 27 -20.69 -1.25 12.87
C VAL A 27 -22.13 -1.77 12.73
N ARG A 28 -22.36 -3.06 13.03
CA ARG A 28 -23.70 -3.64 12.93
C ARG A 28 -24.66 -3.02 13.95
N THR A 29 -24.17 -2.73 15.15
CA THR A 29 -24.97 -2.12 16.22
C THR A 29 -25.28 -0.66 15.91
N SER A 30 -24.35 0.12 15.35
CA SER A 30 -24.59 1.52 14.97
C SER A 30 -25.61 1.63 13.84
N ILE A 31 -25.52 0.76 12.83
CA ILE A 31 -26.50 0.66 11.74
C ILE A 31 -27.87 0.21 12.28
N LEU A 32 -27.91 -0.75 13.21
CA LEU A 32 -29.15 -1.20 13.84
C LEU A 32 -29.78 -0.08 14.69
N ALA A 33 -28.96 0.66 15.43
CA ALA A 33 -29.38 1.82 16.21
C ALA A 33 -30.06 2.86 15.32
N TRP A 34 -29.48 3.15 14.16
CA TRP A 34 -30.09 4.02 13.16
C TRP A 34 -31.42 3.46 12.64
N GLN A 35 -31.44 2.21 12.17
CA GLN A 35 -32.63 1.59 11.58
C GLN A 35 -33.82 1.55 12.56
N GLN A 36 -33.54 1.30 13.84
CA GLN A 36 -34.54 1.22 14.90
C GLN A 36 -34.78 2.55 15.61
N LYS A 37 -33.98 3.58 15.30
CA LYS A 37 -34.00 4.89 15.98
C LYS A 37 -33.82 4.74 17.49
N ASN A 38 -32.88 3.89 17.88
CA ASN A 38 -32.69 3.44 19.24
C ASN A 38 -31.42 4.08 19.84
N PRO A 39 -31.54 5.12 20.69
CA PRO A 39 -30.41 5.80 21.28
C PRO A 39 -29.64 4.93 22.30
N GLU A 40 -30.27 3.94 22.91
CA GLU A 40 -29.59 3.01 23.82
C GLU A 40 -28.61 2.11 23.06
N LEU A 41 -28.98 1.63 21.86
CA LEU A 41 -28.06 0.89 21.01
C LEU A 41 -26.86 1.76 20.59
N ALA A 42 -27.12 3.02 20.23
CA ALA A 42 -26.08 3.97 19.87
C ALA A 42 -25.13 4.26 21.04
N GLN A 43 -25.66 4.49 22.23
CA GLN A 43 -24.87 4.76 23.43
C GLN A 43 -23.90 3.62 23.73
N ARG A 44 -24.31 2.36 23.54
CA ARG A 44 -23.43 1.21 23.73
C ARG A 44 -22.24 1.21 22.78
N VAL A 45 -22.41 1.62 21.52
CA VAL A 45 -21.30 1.71 20.57
C VAL A 45 -20.27 2.72 21.06
N ILE A 46 -20.72 3.90 21.48
CA ILE A 46 -19.86 4.97 21.99
C ILE A 46 -19.10 4.55 23.26
N GLU A 47 -19.76 3.83 24.18
CA GLU A 47 -19.17 3.42 25.46
C GLU A 47 -18.11 2.31 25.34
N HIS A 48 -18.14 1.53 24.26
CA HIS A 48 -17.23 0.39 24.05
C HIS A 48 -16.10 0.68 23.05
N ASP A 49 -16.07 1.88 22.47
CA ASP A 49 -15.08 2.27 21.46
C ASP A 49 -13.63 2.19 21.96
N TRP A 50 -13.37 2.64 23.19
CA TRP A 50 -12.04 2.60 23.82
C TRP A 50 -11.42 1.19 23.88
N GLU A 51 -12.24 0.13 23.83
CA GLU A 51 -11.74 -1.24 23.78
C GLU A 51 -10.99 -1.50 22.47
N ILE A 52 -11.46 -0.94 21.35
CA ILE A 52 -10.85 -1.03 20.03
C ILE A 52 -9.49 -0.32 20.03
N ASP A 53 -9.42 0.90 20.54
CA ASP A 53 -8.17 1.66 20.71
C ASP A 53 -7.14 0.88 21.54
N GLU A 54 -7.59 0.26 22.64
CA GLU A 54 -6.70 -0.50 23.50
C GLU A 54 -6.16 -1.75 22.78
N MET A 55 -6.96 -2.38 21.93
CA MET A 55 -6.54 -3.53 21.14
C MET A 55 -5.54 -3.14 20.05
N GLU A 56 -5.75 -2.02 19.36
CA GLU A 56 -4.80 -1.47 18.38
C GLU A 56 -3.42 -1.27 19.03
N ASN A 57 -3.39 -0.52 20.15
CA ASN A 57 -2.17 -0.26 20.90
C ASN A 57 -1.45 -1.54 21.35
N LYS A 58 -2.22 -2.57 21.76
CA LYS A 58 -1.67 -3.88 22.13
C LYS A 58 -1.05 -4.60 20.94
N ILE A 59 -1.71 -4.58 19.79
CA ILE A 59 -1.22 -5.21 18.54
C ILE A 59 0.08 -4.52 18.11
N ASP A 60 0.10 -3.20 18.06
CA ASP A 60 1.28 -2.43 17.66
C ASP A 60 2.49 -2.68 18.57
N SER A 61 2.26 -2.66 19.88
CA SER A 61 3.30 -2.94 20.85
C SER A 61 3.89 -4.33 20.67
N LEU A 62 3.04 -5.33 20.43
CA LEU A 62 3.47 -6.71 20.22
C LEU A 62 4.21 -6.88 18.89
N VAL A 63 3.69 -6.29 17.81
CA VAL A 63 4.35 -6.33 16.49
C VAL A 63 5.74 -5.69 16.57
N LEU A 64 5.86 -4.47 17.09
CA LEU A 64 7.16 -3.78 17.21
C LEU A 64 8.15 -4.59 18.04
N LYS A 65 7.69 -5.17 19.15
CA LYS A 65 8.51 -6.06 19.98
C LYS A 65 8.97 -7.29 19.21
N THR A 66 8.11 -7.92 18.43
CA THR A 66 8.47 -9.08 17.59
C THR A 66 9.48 -8.70 16.51
N LEU A 67 9.28 -7.57 15.83
CA LEU A 67 10.21 -7.05 14.82
C LEU A 67 11.62 -6.87 15.41
N VAL A 68 11.72 -6.18 16.55
CA VAL A 68 12.99 -5.89 17.22
C VAL A 68 13.67 -7.15 17.75
N LEU A 69 12.92 -8.04 18.41
CA LEU A 69 13.52 -9.17 19.11
C LEU A 69 13.80 -10.38 18.21
N GLN A 70 13.04 -10.54 17.12
CA GLN A 70 13.08 -11.76 16.32
C GLN A 70 13.61 -11.56 14.89
N GLN A 71 13.69 -10.32 14.40
CA GLN A 71 14.16 -10.00 13.04
C GLN A 71 13.52 -10.90 11.96
N PRO A 72 12.17 -10.94 11.89
CA PRO A 72 11.43 -11.81 10.98
C PRO A 72 11.70 -11.43 9.52
N MET A 73 11.62 -12.41 8.62
CA MET A 73 11.96 -12.24 7.21
C MET A 73 10.80 -12.56 6.27
N ALA A 74 10.80 -11.91 5.10
CA ALA A 74 9.89 -12.18 4.00
C ALA A 74 8.41 -12.21 4.43
N VAL A 75 7.78 -13.39 4.43
CA VAL A 75 6.35 -13.56 4.73
C VAL A 75 6.01 -13.12 6.16
N ASP A 76 6.89 -13.37 7.13
CA ASP A 76 6.65 -12.99 8.53
C ASP A 76 6.70 -11.48 8.69
N LEU A 77 7.63 -10.81 8.01
CA LEU A 77 7.72 -9.35 8.02
C LEU A 77 6.46 -8.74 7.40
N ARG A 78 6.02 -9.24 6.24
CA ARG A 78 4.79 -8.78 5.59
C ARG A 78 3.56 -9.00 6.48
N PHE A 79 3.45 -10.17 7.12
CA PHE A 79 2.37 -10.45 8.05
C PHE A 79 2.32 -9.40 9.17
N LEU A 80 3.47 -9.11 9.79
CA LEU A 80 3.56 -8.16 10.90
C LEU A 80 3.24 -6.73 10.47
N THR A 81 3.77 -6.26 9.35
CA THR A 81 3.49 -4.92 8.84
C THR A 81 2.03 -4.78 8.41
N SER A 82 1.47 -5.78 7.71
CA SER A 82 0.04 -5.80 7.36
C SER A 82 -0.83 -5.87 8.61
N SER A 83 -0.40 -6.56 9.67
CA SER A 83 -1.15 -6.64 10.92
C SER A 83 -1.32 -5.27 11.58
N MET A 84 -0.27 -4.43 11.59
CA MET A 84 -0.37 -3.04 12.09
C MET A 84 -1.31 -2.21 11.23
N GLN A 85 -1.14 -2.28 9.90
CA GLN A 85 -1.97 -1.50 8.97
C GLN A 85 -3.45 -1.90 9.05
N ILE A 86 -3.75 -3.19 9.19
CA ILE A 86 -5.11 -3.69 9.38
C ILE A 86 -5.68 -3.26 10.73
N ALA A 87 -4.88 -3.27 11.81
CA ALA A 87 -5.33 -2.77 13.11
C ALA A 87 -5.72 -1.28 13.02
N GLU A 88 -4.88 -0.46 12.39
CA GLU A 88 -5.17 0.96 12.13
C GLU A 88 -6.46 1.13 11.30
N GLN A 89 -6.66 0.33 10.24
CA GLN A 89 -7.92 0.41 9.46
C GLN A 89 -9.14 0.00 10.29
N LEU A 90 -9.00 -1.02 11.15
CA LEU A 90 -10.08 -1.50 12.01
C LEU A 90 -10.48 -0.47 13.08
N GLU A 91 -9.52 0.24 13.67
CA GLU A 91 -9.77 1.35 14.58
C GLU A 91 -10.58 2.46 13.87
N ARG A 92 -10.14 2.85 12.68
CA ARG A 92 -10.83 3.87 11.88
C ARG A 92 -12.25 3.44 11.47
N VAL A 93 -12.50 2.15 11.27
CA VAL A 93 -13.87 1.62 11.06
C VAL A 93 -14.70 1.77 12.33
N GLY A 94 -14.11 1.53 13.51
CA GLY A 94 -14.71 1.80 14.82
C GLY A 94 -15.12 3.26 14.97
N ASP A 95 -14.22 4.19 14.67
CA ASP A 95 -14.48 5.64 14.64
C ASP A 95 -15.70 6.00 13.77
N HIS A 96 -15.81 5.43 12.57
CA HIS A 96 -16.98 5.67 11.71
C HIS A 96 -18.27 5.06 12.30
N ALA A 97 -18.19 3.93 13.01
CA ALA A 97 -19.33 3.39 13.73
C ALA A 97 -19.78 4.30 14.89
N VAL A 98 -18.84 4.90 15.62
CA VAL A 98 -19.12 5.89 16.67
C VAL A 98 -19.76 7.14 16.07
N ASN A 99 -19.20 7.68 14.97
CA ASN A 99 -19.78 8.83 14.27
C ASN A 99 -21.25 8.59 13.87
N ILE A 100 -21.58 7.39 13.40
CA ILE A 100 -22.97 6.99 13.12
C ILE A 100 -23.81 6.99 14.41
N ALA A 101 -23.30 6.36 15.48
CA ALA A 101 -24.00 6.24 16.74
C ALA A 101 -24.28 7.60 17.41
N GLU A 102 -23.28 8.50 17.48
CA GLU A 102 -23.46 9.85 18.01
C GLU A 102 -24.57 10.61 17.28
N LYS A 103 -24.60 10.46 15.96
CA LYS A 103 -25.59 11.11 15.07
C LYS A 103 -26.99 10.56 15.32
N VAL A 104 -27.13 9.25 15.57
CA VAL A 104 -28.40 8.62 16.01
C VAL A 104 -28.83 9.14 17.39
N HIS A 105 -27.90 9.23 18.33
CA HIS A 105 -28.18 9.69 19.69
C HIS A 105 -28.67 11.14 19.71
N GLU A 106 -28.01 12.04 18.97
CA GLU A 106 -28.40 13.44 18.81
C GLU A 106 -29.85 13.57 18.29
N LEU A 107 -30.19 12.83 17.24
CA LEU A 107 -31.50 12.91 16.60
C LEU A 107 -32.63 12.22 17.36
N SER A 108 -32.33 11.31 18.29
CA SER A 108 -33.35 10.70 19.15
C SER A 108 -34.12 11.73 19.99
N THR A 109 -33.50 12.90 20.21
CA THR A 109 -34.08 14.00 20.97
C THR A 109 -35.02 14.90 20.14
N ASP A 110 -34.99 14.80 18.81
CA ASP A 110 -35.79 15.61 17.89
C ASP A 110 -36.62 14.70 16.95
N THR A 111 -37.86 14.41 17.36
CA THR A 111 -38.74 13.43 16.70
C THR A 111 -39.13 13.80 15.26
N SER A 112 -38.88 15.05 14.85
CA SER A 112 -39.23 15.58 13.52
C SER A 112 -38.25 15.18 12.42
N SER A 113 -37.00 14.83 12.76
CA SER A 113 -35.90 14.60 11.81
C SER A 113 -35.67 13.13 11.44
N LEU A 114 -36.37 12.20 12.09
CA LEU A 114 -36.27 10.76 11.84
C LEU A 114 -37.28 10.31 10.78
N SER A 115 -37.25 10.91 9.59
CA SER A 115 -38.05 10.45 8.46
C SER A 115 -37.61 9.04 7.98
N THR A 116 -38.35 8.45 7.02
CA THR A 116 -37.98 7.12 6.50
C THR A 116 -36.86 7.28 5.49
N ALA A 117 -35.66 6.77 5.83
CA ALA A 117 -34.53 6.76 4.91
C ALA A 117 -34.81 6.00 3.61
N SER A 118 -34.10 6.38 2.54
CA SER A 118 -34.18 5.71 1.26
C SER A 118 -33.82 4.21 1.36
N PRO A 119 -34.44 3.34 0.54
CA PRO A 119 -34.06 1.93 0.44
C PRO A 119 -32.59 1.73 0.09
N GLY A 120 -32.03 2.59 -0.76
CA GLY A 120 -30.63 2.54 -1.20
C GLY A 120 -29.64 2.66 -0.04
N LEU A 121 -29.93 3.48 0.98
CA LEU A 121 -29.05 3.64 2.13
C LEU A 121 -28.95 2.37 2.98
N LYS A 122 -30.04 1.60 3.08
CA LYS A 122 -30.01 0.29 3.76
C LYS A 122 -29.25 -0.75 2.96
N GLU A 123 -29.40 -0.74 1.65
CA GLU A 123 -28.66 -1.63 0.74
C GLU A 123 -27.15 -1.36 0.82
N MET A 124 -26.76 -0.09 0.75
CA MET A 124 -25.38 0.37 0.92
C MET A 124 -24.78 -0.09 2.25
N ALA A 125 -25.52 0.05 3.36
CA ALA A 125 -25.08 -0.42 4.68
C ALA A 125 -24.81 -1.94 4.71
N ASN A 126 -25.67 -2.74 4.07
CA ASN A 126 -25.49 -4.19 3.99
C ASN A 126 -24.25 -4.57 3.16
N HIS A 127 -24.00 -3.86 2.07
CA HIS A 127 -22.80 -4.07 1.26
C HIS A 127 -21.52 -3.74 2.05
N ALA A 128 -21.48 -2.61 2.75
CA ALA A 128 -20.33 -2.23 3.57
C ALA A 128 -20.06 -3.24 4.70
N ILE A 129 -21.10 -3.70 5.42
CA ILE A 129 -20.97 -4.75 6.44
C ILE A 129 -20.40 -6.05 5.84
N ALA A 130 -20.90 -6.46 4.67
CA ALA A 130 -20.43 -7.67 4.00
C ALA A 130 -18.96 -7.53 3.53
N MET A 131 -18.58 -6.39 2.99
CA MET A 131 -17.20 -6.10 2.58
C MET A 131 -16.25 -6.14 3.77
N LEU A 132 -16.63 -5.55 4.91
CA LEU A 132 -15.84 -5.59 6.14
C LEU A 132 -15.67 -7.03 6.66
N GLY A 133 -16.76 -7.80 6.73
CA GLY A 133 -16.68 -9.20 7.16
C GLY A 133 -15.81 -10.05 6.24
N ASP A 134 -15.91 -9.85 4.94
CA ASP A 134 -15.12 -10.59 3.96
C ASP A 134 -13.65 -10.14 3.91
N SER A 135 -13.34 -8.86 4.15
CA SER A 135 -11.95 -8.39 4.25
C SER A 135 -11.26 -9.01 5.46
N ILE A 136 -11.95 -9.08 6.60
CA ILE A 136 -11.48 -9.78 7.81
C ILE A 136 -11.30 -11.28 7.52
N ASN A 137 -12.28 -11.94 6.91
CA ASN A 137 -12.17 -13.36 6.56
C ASN A 137 -10.98 -13.62 5.62
N SER A 138 -10.76 -12.75 4.65
CA SER A 138 -9.63 -12.85 3.72
C SER A 138 -8.29 -12.83 4.45
N PHE A 139 -8.16 -11.99 5.50
CA PHE A 139 -6.97 -11.96 6.35
C PHE A 139 -6.80 -13.25 7.17
N VAL A 140 -7.87 -13.69 7.83
CA VAL A 140 -7.86 -14.86 8.73
C VAL A 140 -7.46 -16.13 7.99
N TYR A 141 -8.00 -16.33 6.79
CA TYR A 141 -7.74 -17.50 5.95
C TYR A 141 -6.57 -17.30 4.98
N ALA A 142 -5.94 -16.13 4.97
CA ALA A 142 -4.90 -15.76 4.01
C ALA A 142 -5.36 -15.98 2.55
N ASP A 143 -6.61 -15.58 2.26
CA ASP A 143 -7.26 -15.77 0.96
C ASP A 143 -7.17 -14.47 0.15
N SER A 144 -6.19 -14.39 -0.76
CA SER A 144 -6.05 -13.21 -1.61
C SER A 144 -7.15 -13.10 -2.67
N ASN A 145 -7.83 -14.19 -3.04
CA ASN A 145 -8.92 -14.12 -4.01
C ASN A 145 -10.13 -13.40 -3.40
N LEU A 146 -10.49 -13.76 -2.16
CA LEU A 146 -11.56 -13.06 -1.44
C LEU A 146 -11.24 -11.57 -1.26
N ALA A 147 -9.97 -11.25 -0.98
CA ALA A 147 -9.53 -9.85 -0.89
C ALA A 147 -9.69 -9.08 -2.21
N TRP A 148 -9.39 -9.71 -3.34
CA TRP A 148 -9.67 -9.13 -4.66
C TRP A 148 -11.16 -8.92 -4.91
N GLU A 149 -12.01 -9.88 -4.53
CA GLU A 149 -13.47 -9.76 -4.64
C GLU A 149 -14.03 -8.63 -3.76
N VAL A 150 -13.45 -8.36 -2.59
CA VAL A 150 -13.80 -7.18 -1.77
C VAL A 150 -13.49 -5.89 -2.54
N LYS A 151 -12.28 -5.77 -3.08
CA LYS A 151 -11.85 -4.60 -3.85
C LYS A 151 -12.73 -4.34 -5.09
N GLU A 152 -13.23 -5.38 -5.74
CA GLU A 152 -14.15 -5.22 -6.88
C GLU A 152 -15.54 -4.73 -6.47
N ARG A 153 -16.01 -5.11 -5.27
CA ARG A 153 -17.33 -4.72 -4.73
C ARG A 153 -17.39 -3.25 -4.29
N ASP A 154 -16.25 -2.62 -4.04
CA ASP A 154 -16.12 -1.20 -3.69
C ASP A 154 -16.89 -0.29 -4.66
N LYS A 155 -16.78 -0.57 -5.97
CA LYS A 155 -17.50 0.14 -7.03
C LYS A 155 -19.02 0.15 -6.84
N VAL A 156 -19.57 -0.93 -6.28
CA VAL A 156 -21.01 -1.05 -6.01
C VAL A 156 -21.41 -0.08 -4.89
N VAL A 157 -20.58 0.06 -3.86
CA VAL A 157 -20.83 1.01 -2.76
C VAL A 157 -20.69 2.45 -3.24
N ASP A 158 -19.69 2.75 -4.08
CA ASP A 158 -19.53 4.07 -4.72
C ASP A 158 -20.76 4.48 -5.53
N GLU A 159 -21.26 3.57 -6.39
CA GLU A 159 -22.45 3.80 -7.20
C GLU A 159 -23.69 4.02 -6.32
N LEU A 160 -23.87 3.19 -5.28
CA LEU A 160 -24.96 3.33 -4.32
C LEU A 160 -24.87 4.65 -3.53
N TYR A 161 -23.67 5.07 -3.14
CA TYR A 161 -23.46 6.34 -2.46
C TYR A 161 -23.94 7.52 -3.32
N ILE A 162 -23.51 7.57 -4.58
CA ILE A 162 -23.95 8.61 -5.52
C ILE A 162 -25.47 8.59 -5.70
N GLN A 163 -26.05 7.39 -5.85
CA GLN A 163 -27.50 7.24 -5.99
C GLN A 163 -28.25 7.76 -4.75
N VAL A 164 -27.83 7.34 -3.55
CA VAL A 164 -28.45 7.78 -2.29
C VAL A 164 -28.38 9.28 -2.15
N VAL A 165 -27.21 9.89 -2.40
CA VAL A 165 -27.06 11.36 -2.31
C VAL A 165 -28.06 12.08 -3.23
N ASN A 166 -28.19 11.63 -4.48
CA ASN A 166 -29.14 12.22 -5.42
C ASN A 166 -30.60 12.00 -4.99
N ASP A 167 -30.96 10.80 -4.53
CA ASP A 167 -32.32 10.48 -4.08
C ASP A 167 -32.75 11.31 -2.86
N GLU A 168 -31.81 11.56 -1.93
CA GLU A 168 -32.06 12.41 -0.75
C GLU A 168 -32.19 13.89 -1.16
N ILE A 169 -31.34 14.40 -2.07
CA ILE A 169 -31.45 15.76 -2.61
C ILE A 169 -32.80 15.96 -3.31
N ASP A 170 -33.17 15.07 -4.23
CA ASP A 170 -34.44 15.12 -4.96
C ASP A 170 -35.65 15.09 -4.00
N SER A 171 -35.53 14.36 -2.90
CA SER A 171 -36.58 14.28 -1.88
C SER A 171 -36.69 15.56 -1.06
N VAL A 172 -35.57 16.24 -0.78
CA VAL A 172 -35.56 17.57 -0.15
C VAL A 172 -36.14 18.62 -1.10
N GLU A 173 -35.71 18.66 -2.37
CA GLU A 173 -36.21 19.62 -3.36
C GLU A 173 -37.72 19.48 -3.61
N ALA A 174 -38.21 18.24 -3.67
CA ALA A 174 -39.63 17.95 -3.81
C ALA A 174 -40.44 18.11 -2.51
N GLN A 175 -39.83 18.61 -1.43
CA GLN A 175 -40.45 18.80 -0.11
C GLN A 175 -41.05 17.52 0.50
N ARG A 176 -40.55 16.34 0.07
CA ARG A 176 -40.91 15.04 0.66
C ARG A 176 -40.07 14.72 1.90
N LEU A 177 -38.92 15.38 2.02
CA LEU A 177 -37.96 15.23 3.11
C LEU A 177 -37.59 16.61 3.67
N GLU A 178 -37.46 16.70 4.99
CA GLU A 178 -36.99 17.92 5.65
C GLU A 178 -35.47 18.06 5.46
N ILE A 179 -34.98 19.30 5.34
CA ILE A 179 -33.58 19.58 4.98
C ILE A 179 -32.60 18.94 5.99
N ARG A 180 -32.85 19.06 7.30
CA ARG A 180 -31.96 18.45 8.31
C ARG A 180 -31.96 16.92 8.21
N ALA A 181 -33.11 16.31 7.99
CA ALA A 181 -33.21 14.86 7.78
C ALA A 181 -32.42 14.40 6.54
N GLY A 182 -32.49 15.14 5.42
CA GLY A 182 -31.69 14.86 4.22
C GLY A 182 -30.19 14.99 4.45
N ILE A 183 -29.76 16.06 5.14
CA ILE A 183 -28.34 16.24 5.52
C ILE A 183 -27.86 15.07 6.38
N TYR A 184 -28.68 14.62 7.35
CA TYR A 184 -28.34 13.48 8.18
C TYR A 184 -28.15 12.20 7.38
N HIS A 185 -29.07 11.87 6.46
CA HIS A 185 -28.94 10.69 5.61
C HIS A 185 -27.68 10.73 4.76
N ILE A 186 -27.31 11.90 4.21
CA ILE A 186 -26.07 12.07 3.44
C ILE A 186 -24.83 11.84 4.32
N ILE A 187 -24.79 12.39 5.53
CA ILE A 187 -23.69 12.16 6.47
C ILE A 187 -23.57 10.68 6.85
N LEU A 188 -24.71 10.00 7.04
CA LEU A 188 -24.73 8.58 7.30
C LEU A 188 -24.20 7.77 6.11
N ALA A 189 -24.64 8.10 4.89
CA ALA A 189 -24.15 7.48 3.67
C ALA A 189 -22.62 7.65 3.54
N LEU A 190 -22.10 8.85 3.83
CA LEU A 190 -20.67 9.11 3.83
C LEU A 190 -19.91 8.21 4.81
N ASN A 191 -20.38 8.06 6.05
CA ASN A 191 -19.70 7.17 7.01
C ASN A 191 -19.74 5.69 6.57
N ILE A 192 -20.83 5.26 5.92
CA ILE A 192 -20.93 3.90 5.38
C ILE A 192 -19.95 3.70 4.20
N GLU A 193 -19.81 4.70 3.33
CA GLU A 193 -18.81 4.67 2.24
C GLU A 193 -17.39 4.56 2.80
N ARG A 194 -17.07 5.35 3.83
CA ARG A 194 -15.77 5.25 4.51
C ARG A 194 -15.50 3.87 5.10
N ILE A 195 -16.50 3.21 5.68
CA ILE A 195 -16.35 1.83 6.17
C ILE A 195 -16.02 0.87 5.02
N ALA A 196 -16.64 1.04 3.85
CA ALA A 196 -16.36 0.22 2.67
C ALA A 196 -14.94 0.46 2.11
N ASP A 197 -14.51 1.72 2.00
CA ASP A 197 -13.16 2.10 1.57
C ASP A 197 -12.08 1.51 2.51
N LEU A 198 -12.31 1.58 3.84
CA LEU A 198 -11.43 0.96 4.82
C LEU A 198 -11.42 -0.57 4.70
N ALA A 199 -12.55 -1.21 4.40
CA ALA A 199 -12.59 -2.64 4.12
C ALA A 199 -11.79 -3.01 2.86
N THR A 200 -11.81 -2.16 1.84
CA THR A 200 -10.96 -2.28 0.64
C THR A 200 -9.48 -2.14 1.01
N ASN A 201 -9.11 -1.19 1.87
CA ASN A 201 -7.72 -1.05 2.36
C ASN A 201 -7.24 -2.29 3.12
N ILE A 202 -8.08 -2.86 3.99
CA ILE A 202 -7.79 -4.14 4.67
C ILE A 202 -7.53 -5.25 3.64
N ALA A 203 -8.37 -5.36 2.61
CA ALA A 203 -8.20 -6.34 1.56
C ALA A 203 -6.90 -6.13 0.76
N GLU A 204 -6.51 -4.89 0.48
CA GLU A 204 -5.23 -4.56 -0.14
C GLU A 204 -4.03 -5.02 0.71
N ASP A 205 -4.12 -4.87 2.04
CA ASP A 205 -3.09 -5.33 2.98
C ASP A 205 -2.99 -6.85 3.04
N VAL A 206 -4.11 -7.55 2.86
CA VAL A 206 -4.15 -9.02 2.73
C VAL A 206 -3.47 -9.46 1.43
N ILE A 207 -3.76 -8.79 0.31
CA ILE A 207 -3.10 -9.06 -0.97
C ILE A 207 -1.59 -8.87 -0.84
N PHE A 208 -1.13 -7.79 -0.18
CA PHE A 208 0.29 -7.58 0.07
C PHE A 208 0.88 -8.67 0.97
N PHE A 209 0.20 -9.03 2.05
CA PHE A 209 0.64 -10.09 2.96
C PHE A 209 0.86 -11.42 2.20
N VAL A 210 -0.15 -11.87 1.46
CA VAL A 210 -0.18 -13.17 0.79
C VAL A 210 0.69 -13.19 -0.46
N GLU A 211 0.51 -12.22 -1.37
CA GLU A 211 1.15 -12.21 -2.69
C GLU A 211 2.49 -11.45 -2.71
N GLY A 212 2.73 -10.57 -1.74
CA GLY A 212 3.88 -9.66 -1.75
C GLY A 212 3.77 -8.52 -2.75
N ARG A 213 2.56 -8.27 -3.29
CA ARG A 213 2.30 -7.22 -4.27
C ARG A 213 1.61 -6.03 -3.62
N LEU A 214 2.18 -4.84 -3.81
CA LEU A 214 1.54 -3.58 -3.41
C LEU A 214 0.50 -3.19 -4.45
N VAL A 215 -0.77 -3.11 -4.03
CA VAL A 215 -1.92 -2.77 -4.88
C VAL A 215 -2.50 -1.38 -4.63
N ARG A 216 -2.00 -0.69 -3.60
CA ARG A 216 -2.43 0.66 -3.21
C ARG A 216 -2.28 1.64 -4.39
N HIS A 217 -3.31 2.45 -4.64
CA HIS A 217 -3.32 3.52 -5.67
C HIS A 217 -2.99 3.08 -7.12
N THR A 218 -3.21 1.81 -7.49
CA THR A 218 -2.93 1.34 -8.86
C THR A 218 -3.98 1.79 -9.88
N LEU A 219 -5.15 2.24 -9.43
CA LEU A 219 -6.31 2.61 -10.25
C LEU A 219 -6.13 3.82 -11.18
N GLY A 220 -4.95 4.46 -11.21
CA GLY A 220 -4.61 5.49 -12.20
C GLY A 220 -3.34 5.24 -13.02
N LYS A 221 -2.56 4.19 -12.71
CA LYS A 221 -1.26 3.95 -13.36
C LYS A 221 -1.29 2.86 -14.45
N GLU A 222 -2.29 1.98 -14.43
CA GLU A 222 -2.45 0.97 -15.48
C GLU A 222 -2.97 1.53 -16.82
N GLU A 223 -3.68 2.67 -16.81
CA GLU A 223 -4.07 3.36 -18.05
C GLU A 223 -2.92 4.16 -18.68
N LEU A 224 -1.95 4.62 -17.89
CA LEU A 224 -0.72 5.28 -18.37
C LEU A 224 0.35 4.30 -18.86
N ARG A 225 0.22 3.00 -18.55
CA ARG A 225 1.12 1.93 -19.04
C ARG A 225 0.68 1.29 -20.36
N LYS A 226 -0.38 1.80 -20.99
CA LYS A 226 -0.83 1.38 -22.33
C LYS A 226 -0.28 2.24 -23.47
N GLU A 227 0.79 3.00 -23.23
CA GLU A 227 1.56 3.53 -24.36
C GLU A 227 2.35 2.38 -24.98
N GLU A 228 2.10 2.14 -26.26
CA GLU A 228 2.91 1.23 -27.07
C GLU A 228 4.39 1.60 -26.91
N PRO A 229 5.30 0.61 -26.84
CA PRO A 229 6.72 0.89 -26.69
C PRO A 229 7.17 1.85 -27.77
N SER A 230 7.92 2.87 -27.34
CA SER A 230 8.56 3.85 -28.22
C SER A 230 9.28 3.12 -29.36
N PRO A 231 9.22 3.62 -30.62
CA PRO A 231 9.93 3.04 -31.76
C PRO A 231 11.45 2.89 -31.61
N LEU A 232 12.02 3.37 -30.50
CA LEU A 232 13.44 3.24 -30.14
C LEU A 232 13.79 1.92 -29.44
N GLU A 233 12.83 1.07 -29.08
CA GLU A 233 13.10 -0.27 -28.51
C GLU A 233 13.44 -1.35 -29.57
N ALA A 234 13.59 -0.96 -30.84
CA ALA A 234 13.96 -1.86 -31.92
C ALA A 234 15.43 -1.66 -32.31
N GLU A 235 16.24 -2.69 -32.02
CA GLU A 235 17.61 -2.93 -32.52
C GLU A 235 18.81 -2.33 -31.76
N GLU A 236 18.81 -2.38 -30.42
CA GLU A 236 20.08 -2.39 -29.68
C GLU A 236 20.42 -3.80 -29.15
N GLU A 237 21.66 -4.21 -29.39
CA GLU A 237 22.21 -5.50 -29.00
C GLU A 237 22.39 -5.51 -27.47
N TYR A 238 21.32 -5.87 -26.75
CA TYR A 238 21.29 -5.90 -25.29
C TYR A 238 22.43 -6.77 -24.72
N PRO A 239 23.20 -6.27 -23.74
CA PRO A 239 24.23 -7.06 -23.06
C PRO A 239 23.65 -8.23 -22.23
N CYS A 240 22.33 -8.21 -21.99
CA CYS A 240 21.58 -9.35 -21.48
C CYS A 240 20.25 -9.49 -22.26
N PRO A 241 20.09 -10.49 -23.16
CA PRO A 241 18.91 -10.60 -24.00
C PRO A 241 17.65 -10.96 -23.21
N SER A 242 16.52 -10.38 -23.63
CA SER A 242 15.16 -10.75 -23.21
C SER A 242 14.85 -12.21 -23.58
N PRO A 243 14.10 -12.99 -22.75
CA PRO A 243 13.90 -14.43 -22.95
C PRO A 243 12.88 -14.77 -24.06
N VAL A 244 12.49 -13.81 -24.91
CA VAL A 244 11.71 -14.15 -26.10
C VAL A 244 12.66 -14.71 -27.17
N GLY A 245 13.11 -15.95 -26.96
CA GLY A 245 13.75 -16.76 -28.01
C GLY A 245 15.06 -17.45 -27.67
N ASP A 246 15.74 -17.14 -26.56
CA ASP A 246 17.03 -17.77 -26.25
C ASP A 246 16.89 -19.00 -25.33
N THR A 247 17.49 -20.12 -25.76
CA THR A 247 17.33 -21.45 -25.14
C THR A 247 18.46 -21.79 -24.15
N LYS A 248 19.42 -20.88 -23.96
CA LYS A 248 20.50 -21.04 -22.98
C LYS A 248 20.11 -20.46 -21.62
N ARG A 249 19.92 -21.32 -20.62
CA ARG A 249 19.97 -20.92 -19.21
C ARG A 249 21.40 -20.44 -18.90
N ARG A 250 21.61 -19.14 -18.73
CA ARG A 250 22.87 -18.63 -18.17
C ARG A 250 22.85 -18.72 -16.65
N GLU A 251 24.02 -18.82 -16.05
CA GLU A 251 24.18 -19.02 -14.60
C GLU A 251 24.02 -17.69 -13.86
N PRO A 252 23.28 -17.62 -12.74
CA PRO A 252 23.04 -16.37 -12.00
C PRO A 252 24.31 -15.58 -11.63
N LEU A 253 25.43 -16.28 -11.45
CA LEU A 253 26.74 -15.68 -11.15
C LEU A 253 27.32 -14.89 -12.33
N GLU A 254 27.07 -15.33 -13.57
CA GLU A 254 27.51 -14.60 -14.77
C GLU A 254 26.76 -13.26 -14.89
N CYS A 255 25.47 -13.25 -14.57
CA CYS A 255 24.67 -12.01 -14.56
C CYS A 255 25.13 -11.06 -13.45
N LEU A 256 25.46 -11.58 -12.25
CA LEU A 256 26.04 -10.77 -11.16
C LEU A 256 27.42 -10.22 -11.52
N GLU A 257 28.27 -11.01 -12.17
CA GLU A 257 29.58 -10.53 -12.64
C GLU A 257 29.45 -9.47 -13.75
N ASN A 258 28.43 -9.57 -14.60
CA ASN A 258 28.16 -8.53 -15.60
C ASN A 258 27.61 -7.27 -14.94
N HIS A 259 26.69 -7.41 -13.98
CA HIS A 259 26.18 -6.29 -13.20
C HIS A 259 27.31 -5.47 -12.55
N SER A 260 28.21 -6.16 -11.83
CA SER A 260 29.31 -5.52 -11.13
C SER A 260 30.29 -4.77 -12.05
N LYS A 261 30.42 -5.20 -13.31
CA LYS A 261 31.20 -4.47 -14.33
C LYS A 261 30.55 -3.14 -14.71
N TYR A 262 29.24 -3.13 -14.94
CA TYR A 262 28.50 -1.89 -15.25
C TYR A 262 28.53 -0.90 -14.08
N VAL A 263 28.38 -1.41 -12.85
CA VAL A 263 28.51 -0.58 -11.63
C VAL A 263 29.93 0.00 -11.50
N ALA A 264 30.97 -0.78 -11.77
CA ALA A 264 32.34 -0.31 -11.75
C ALA A 264 32.63 0.74 -12.84
N ASP A 265 32.12 0.52 -14.05
CA ASP A 265 32.24 1.46 -15.17
C ASP A 265 31.50 2.77 -14.85
N CYS A 266 30.30 2.70 -14.26
CA CYS A 266 29.51 3.85 -13.79
C CYS A 266 30.31 4.69 -12.79
N PHE A 267 30.94 4.05 -11.80
CA PHE A 267 31.76 4.74 -10.81
C PHE A 267 33.02 5.39 -11.42
N GLU A 268 33.68 4.73 -12.36
CA GLU A 268 34.87 5.28 -13.03
C GLU A 268 34.54 6.49 -13.92
N GLU A 269 33.43 6.42 -14.66
CA GLU A 269 32.93 7.56 -15.44
C GLU A 269 32.49 8.72 -14.53
N ALA A 270 31.84 8.43 -13.40
CA ALA A 270 31.47 9.45 -12.43
C ALA A 270 32.68 10.21 -11.87
N ARG A 271 33.80 9.51 -11.66
CA ARG A 271 35.07 10.16 -11.30
C ARG A 271 35.59 11.07 -12.41
N GLY A 272 35.44 10.65 -13.67
CA GLY A 272 35.75 11.48 -14.84
C GLY A 272 34.87 12.74 -14.91
N ALA A 273 33.57 12.60 -14.64
CA ALA A 273 32.63 13.72 -14.59
C ALA A 273 33.03 14.71 -13.48
N LEU A 274 33.37 14.23 -12.29
CA LEU A 274 33.85 15.08 -11.21
C LEU A 274 35.09 15.90 -11.63
N SER A 275 36.08 15.28 -12.26
CA SER A 275 37.25 16.02 -12.78
C SER A 275 36.83 17.09 -13.79
N ALA A 276 36.02 16.73 -14.78
CA ALA A 276 35.55 17.67 -15.80
C ALA A 276 34.75 18.84 -15.19
N TYR A 277 33.94 18.58 -14.16
CA TYR A 277 33.22 19.61 -13.42
C TYR A 277 34.18 20.58 -12.71
N PHE A 278 35.19 20.06 -12.01
CA PHE A 278 36.17 20.89 -11.30
C PHE A 278 37.11 21.66 -12.24
N ASP A 279 37.45 21.09 -13.40
CA ASP A 279 38.27 21.71 -14.44
C ASP A 279 37.48 22.74 -15.28
N GLY A 280 36.15 22.81 -15.10
CA GLY A 280 35.27 23.73 -15.81
C GLY A 280 35.00 23.34 -17.27
N GLU A 281 35.18 22.06 -17.61
CA GLU A 281 34.96 21.50 -18.94
C GLU A 281 33.50 21.09 -19.14
N ASP A 282 32.60 22.08 -19.19
CA ASP A 282 31.13 21.85 -19.13
C ASP A 282 30.61 20.84 -20.18
N LYS A 283 31.10 20.91 -21.42
CA LYS A 283 30.70 19.97 -22.49
C LYS A 283 31.17 18.55 -22.26
N LEU A 284 32.34 18.39 -21.63
CA LEU A 284 32.86 17.07 -21.28
C LEU A 284 32.08 16.51 -20.10
N PHE A 285 31.76 17.35 -19.11
CA PHE A 285 30.91 16.98 -17.97
C PHE A 285 29.53 16.50 -18.43
N GLU A 286 28.85 17.24 -19.31
CA GLU A 286 27.54 16.83 -19.85
C GLU A 286 27.63 15.48 -20.60
N ALA A 287 28.65 15.29 -21.44
CA ALA A 287 28.83 14.04 -22.18
C ALA A 287 29.13 12.83 -21.28
N ILE A 288 29.91 13.02 -20.22
CA ILE A 288 30.18 11.95 -19.24
C ILE A 288 28.94 11.70 -18.37
N SER A 289 28.18 12.74 -18.02
CA SER A 289 26.94 12.59 -17.25
C SER A 289 25.90 11.73 -17.98
N GLU A 290 25.73 11.94 -19.30
CA GLU A 290 24.84 11.12 -20.12
C GLU A 290 25.29 9.66 -20.12
N LYS A 291 26.60 9.43 -20.27
CA LYS A 291 27.19 8.09 -20.23
C LYS A 291 27.02 7.39 -18.88
N VAL A 292 27.10 8.12 -17.76
CA VAL A 292 26.86 7.56 -16.43
C VAL A 292 25.41 7.10 -16.28
N SER A 293 24.45 7.89 -16.77
CA SER A 293 23.04 7.51 -16.77
C SER A 293 22.76 6.27 -17.65
N GLU A 294 23.41 6.16 -18.82
CA GLU A 294 23.32 4.96 -19.67
C GLU A 294 23.86 3.70 -18.96
N LEU A 295 24.95 3.83 -18.21
CA LEU A 295 25.58 2.73 -17.47
C LEU A 295 24.76 2.31 -16.25
N GLU A 296 24.19 3.26 -15.50
CA GLU A 296 23.22 2.98 -14.43
C GLU A 296 22.04 2.21 -15.00
N HIS A 297 21.44 2.70 -16.08
CA HIS A 297 20.27 2.07 -16.67
C HIS A 297 20.55 0.63 -17.11
N ALA A 298 21.73 0.39 -17.68
CA ALA A 298 22.18 -0.95 -18.07
C ALA A 298 22.38 -1.88 -16.85
N ALA A 299 22.96 -1.37 -15.75
CA ALA A 299 23.10 -2.12 -14.50
C ALA A 299 21.73 -2.49 -13.92
N ASP A 300 20.82 -1.53 -13.88
CA ASP A 300 19.48 -1.66 -13.32
C ASP A 300 18.63 -2.72 -14.06
N LEU A 301 18.79 -2.79 -15.39
CA LEU A 301 18.21 -3.85 -16.23
C LEU A 301 18.77 -5.25 -15.89
N ILE A 302 20.08 -5.37 -15.65
CA ILE A 302 20.70 -6.65 -15.27
C ILE A 302 20.23 -7.07 -13.86
N SER A 303 20.16 -6.13 -12.92
CA SER A 303 19.65 -6.36 -11.56
C SER A 303 18.23 -6.93 -11.58
N ARG A 304 17.32 -6.31 -12.37
CA ARG A 304 15.95 -6.81 -12.59
C ARG A 304 15.94 -8.22 -13.18
N ASN A 305 16.85 -8.51 -14.12
CA ASN A 305 16.96 -9.82 -14.76
C ASN A 305 17.41 -10.92 -13.77
N VAL A 306 18.41 -10.62 -12.93
CA VAL A 306 18.87 -11.52 -11.84
C VAL A 306 17.72 -11.83 -10.88
N ARG A 307 16.99 -10.80 -10.45
CA ARG A 307 15.84 -10.94 -9.53
C ARG A 307 14.74 -11.83 -10.12
N ALA A 308 14.46 -11.69 -11.41
CA ALA A 308 13.40 -12.43 -12.11
C ALA A 308 13.73 -13.91 -12.37
N HIS A 309 15.01 -14.25 -12.58
CA HIS A 309 15.41 -15.57 -13.10
C HIS A 309 16.15 -16.49 -12.12
N LEU A 310 16.25 -16.11 -10.84
CA LEU A 310 16.82 -16.99 -9.81
C LEU A 310 15.99 -18.28 -9.61
N PRO A 311 16.63 -19.47 -9.51
CA PRO A 311 15.95 -20.74 -9.32
C PRO A 311 14.98 -20.73 -8.12
N LYS A 312 13.76 -21.23 -8.33
CA LYS A 312 12.77 -21.47 -7.26
C LYS A 312 13.01 -22.87 -6.68
N GLY A 313 13.85 -23.03 -5.65
CA GLY A 313 14.09 -24.35 -5.04
C GLY A 313 15.25 -24.45 -4.02
N ILE A 314 15.28 -25.57 -3.27
CA ILE A 314 16.05 -25.79 -2.02
C ILE A 314 17.58 -25.96 -2.18
N ILE A 315 18.14 -26.00 -3.39
CA ILE A 315 19.58 -26.25 -3.59
C ILE A 315 20.19 -25.12 -4.40
N MET A 316 20.48 -24.00 -3.74
CA MET A 316 21.51 -23.07 -4.18
C MET A 316 22.67 -23.12 -3.17
N PRO A 317 23.93 -23.07 -3.61
CA PRO A 317 25.08 -23.07 -2.72
C PRO A 317 25.22 -21.76 -1.91
N ILE A 318 24.50 -20.71 -2.30
CA ILE A 318 24.46 -19.39 -1.67
C ILE A 318 23.00 -19.04 -1.40
N ASP A 319 22.73 -18.39 -0.26
CA ASP A 319 21.38 -17.97 0.10
C ASP A 319 20.87 -16.88 -0.86
N LYS A 320 19.59 -16.97 -1.27
CA LYS A 320 18.98 -16.02 -2.21
C LYS A 320 18.99 -14.59 -1.66
N PHE A 321 18.84 -14.45 -0.34
CA PHE A 321 18.90 -13.17 0.34
C PHE A 321 20.32 -12.58 0.30
N GLU A 322 21.37 -13.39 0.47
CA GLU A 322 22.75 -12.91 0.36
C GLU A 322 23.05 -12.38 -1.05
N LEU A 323 22.54 -13.04 -2.10
CA LEU A 323 22.67 -12.58 -3.48
C LEU A 323 21.92 -11.26 -3.73
N PHE A 324 20.74 -11.09 -3.14
CA PHE A 324 19.97 -9.85 -3.26
C PHE A 324 20.54 -8.71 -2.44
N LEU A 325 21.06 -8.99 -1.25
CA LEU A 325 21.78 -7.99 -0.47
C LEU A 325 23.01 -7.51 -1.23
N TYR A 326 23.79 -8.43 -1.79
CA TYR A 326 24.95 -8.07 -2.61
C TYR A 326 24.55 -7.23 -3.84
N LEU A 327 23.51 -7.65 -4.57
CA LEU A 327 22.99 -6.92 -5.72
C LEU A 327 22.48 -5.52 -5.35
N GLN A 328 21.79 -5.38 -4.21
CA GLN A 328 21.33 -4.09 -3.71
C GLN A 328 22.49 -3.17 -3.32
N GLU A 329 23.53 -3.69 -2.68
CA GLU A 329 24.72 -2.89 -2.36
C GLU A 329 25.47 -2.44 -3.62
N GLU A 330 25.48 -3.26 -4.68
CA GLU A 330 26.01 -2.86 -5.99
C GLU A 330 25.15 -1.79 -6.68
N ASP A 331 23.82 -1.96 -6.73
CA ASP A 331 22.88 -0.98 -7.30
C ASP A 331 23.06 0.39 -6.63
N ASN A 332 23.09 0.41 -5.28
CA ASN A 332 23.27 1.64 -4.50
C ASN A 332 24.54 2.43 -4.89
N ILE A 333 25.62 1.75 -5.32
CA ILE A 333 26.86 2.42 -5.74
C ILE A 333 26.65 3.17 -7.06
N ALA A 334 25.95 2.56 -8.02
CA ALA A 334 25.62 3.20 -9.29
C ALA A 334 24.64 4.35 -9.10
N ASP A 335 23.56 4.15 -8.33
CA ASP A 335 22.57 5.19 -8.01
C ASP A 335 23.22 6.41 -7.36
N THR A 336 24.11 6.17 -6.37
CA THR A 336 24.82 7.26 -5.68
C THR A 336 25.75 8.02 -6.65
N ALA A 337 26.38 7.31 -7.59
CA ALA A 337 27.25 7.92 -8.58
C ALA A 337 26.46 8.81 -9.55
N GLU A 338 25.31 8.34 -10.04
CA GLU A 338 24.41 9.12 -10.89
C GLU A 338 23.84 10.33 -10.15
N ASP A 339 23.32 10.14 -8.92
CA ASP A 339 22.80 11.20 -8.06
C ASP A 339 23.84 12.32 -7.90
N ILE A 340 25.09 11.98 -7.54
CA ILE A 340 26.12 13.01 -7.34
C ILE A 340 26.30 13.87 -8.59
N ILE A 341 26.28 13.27 -9.78
CA ILE A 341 26.45 13.99 -11.05
C ILE A 341 25.20 14.80 -11.38
N GLU A 342 24.01 14.23 -11.21
CA GLU A 342 22.75 14.91 -11.47
C GLU A 342 22.64 16.17 -10.61
N TRP A 343 22.98 16.07 -9.32
CA TRP A 343 22.99 17.21 -8.39
C TRP A 343 23.99 18.30 -8.81
N LEU A 344 25.16 17.91 -9.31
CA LEU A 344 26.17 18.85 -9.82
C LEU A 344 25.73 19.52 -11.12
N SER A 345 24.93 18.86 -11.94
CA SER A 345 24.36 19.42 -13.17
C SER A 345 23.39 20.59 -12.89
N TYR A 346 22.64 20.53 -11.77
CA TYR A 346 21.64 21.56 -11.43
C TYR A 346 22.23 22.85 -10.88
N LYS A 347 23.43 22.82 -10.27
CA LYS A 347 23.99 24.00 -9.60
C LYS A 347 25.51 24.07 -9.70
N ARG A 348 26.00 25.01 -10.50
CA ARG A 348 27.42 25.39 -10.53
C ARG A 348 27.80 26.09 -9.23
N VAL A 349 28.79 25.56 -8.53
CA VAL A 349 29.38 26.20 -7.35
C VAL A 349 30.82 26.58 -7.71
N ASP A 350 31.15 27.88 -7.66
CA ASP A 350 32.53 28.31 -7.81
C ASP A 350 33.36 27.77 -6.64
N LEU A 351 34.37 26.94 -6.93
CA LEU A 351 35.22 26.41 -5.86
C LEU A 351 35.98 27.55 -5.19
N PRO A 352 35.98 27.59 -3.84
CA PRO A 352 36.95 28.36 -3.08
C PRO A 352 38.38 28.03 -3.52
N ASP A 353 39.24 29.05 -3.62
CA ASP A 353 40.61 28.90 -4.15
C ASP A 353 41.48 27.92 -3.32
N ASP A 354 41.10 27.63 -2.07
CA ASP A 354 41.77 26.66 -1.18
C ASP A 354 41.45 25.18 -1.47
N LEU A 355 40.47 24.91 -2.34
CA LEU A 355 40.08 23.57 -2.77
C LEU A 355 40.51 23.23 -4.21
N LYS A 356 41.08 24.17 -4.96
CA LYS A 356 41.49 23.97 -6.36
C LYS A 356 42.82 23.22 -6.52
N ASP A 357 43.65 23.17 -5.48
CA ASP A 357 45.02 22.63 -5.51
C ASP A 357 45.23 21.37 -4.63
N LYS A 358 44.16 20.70 -4.21
CA LYS A 358 44.20 19.44 -3.41
C LYS A 358 43.51 18.31 -4.14
#